data_AF-A0A1B7WJB0-F1
#
_entry.id   AF-A0A1B7WJB0-F1
#
_cell.length_a   1.000
_cell.length_b   1.000
_cell.length_c   1.000
_cell.angle_alpha   90.00
_cell.angle_beta   90.00
_cell.angle_gamma   90.00
#
_symmetry.space_group_name_H-M   'P 1'
#
loop_
_entity.id
_entity.type
_entity.pdbx_description
1 polymer ?
#
loop_
_entity_poly.entity_id
_entity_poly.type
_entity_poly.pdbx_seq_one_letter_code
_entity_poly.pdbx_strand_id
1 'polypeptide(L)'
;MNIAAQELPNLTGKPRSEVLIILSNQGFEFKTQTQGGYETFQHPDGSQIHIRPNGEIVRTGPKIKAIDGKSYRRRYNQYGEQIEFVSGANTHNTGEIVNL
;
A
#
# COMPACT_ATOMS: atom_id res chain seq x y z
N MET A 1 18.38 -0.22 1.36
CA MET A 1 17.36 0.85 1.37
C MET A 1 16.08 0.18 1.78
N ASN A 2 15.55 0.51 2.95
CA ASN A 2 14.33 -0.11 3.44
C ASN A 2 13.14 0.53 2.72
N ILE A 3 12.18 -0.29 2.30
CA ILE A 3 10.99 0.16 1.58
C ILE A 3 9.90 0.36 2.62
N ALA A 4 9.45 1.60 2.82
CA ALA A 4 8.54 1.96 3.92
C ALA A 4 7.24 1.12 3.91
N ALA A 5 6.74 0.75 2.72
CA ALA A 5 5.57 -0.11 2.60
C ALA A 5 5.76 -1.55 3.14
N GLN A 6 7.00 -2.05 3.24
CA GLN A 6 7.31 -3.36 3.82
C GLN A 6 7.40 -3.30 5.35
N GLU A 7 7.73 -2.15 5.92
CA GLU A 7 7.99 -1.98 7.36
C GLU A 7 6.71 -1.69 8.16
N LEU A 8 5.58 -1.45 7.48
CA LEU A 8 4.31 -1.28 8.14
C LEU A 8 3.92 -2.57 8.90
N PRO A 9 3.50 -2.48 10.17
CA PRO A 9 2.96 -3.63 10.88
C PRO A 9 1.69 -4.12 10.18
N ASN A 10 1.25 -5.35 10.46
CA ASN A 10 -0.02 -5.84 9.95
C ASN A 10 -1.18 -4.95 10.49
N LEU A 11 -1.92 -4.32 9.58
CA LEU A 11 -3.03 -3.41 9.91
C LEU A 11 -4.39 -4.10 9.89
N THR A 12 -4.44 -5.39 9.56
CA THR A 12 -5.68 -6.15 9.44
C THR A 12 -6.51 -6.06 10.72
N GLY A 13 -7.78 -5.68 10.59
CA GLY A 13 -8.72 -5.55 11.70
C GLY A 13 -8.48 -4.34 12.62
N LYS A 14 -7.48 -3.50 12.35
CA LYS A 14 -7.30 -2.25 13.11
C LYS A 14 -8.40 -1.25 12.78
N PRO A 15 -8.86 -0.43 13.74
CA PRO A 15 -9.75 0.68 13.46
C PRO A 15 -9.03 1.71 12.60
N ARG A 16 -9.79 2.34 11.71
CA ARG A 16 -9.28 3.35 10.78
C ARG A 16 -8.46 4.45 11.45
N SER A 17 -8.87 4.95 12.61
CA SER A 17 -8.13 5.99 13.34
C SER A 17 -6.72 5.53 13.74
N GLU A 18 -6.56 4.29 14.19
CA GLU A 18 -5.26 3.70 14.52
C GLU A 18 -4.39 3.53 13.27
N VAL A 19 -4.99 3.10 12.16
CA VAL A 19 -4.30 2.98 10.86
C VAL A 19 -3.70 4.32 10.44
N LEU A 20 -4.46 5.41 10.51
CA LEU A 20 -3.98 6.74 10.13
C LEU A 20 -2.83 7.22 11.04
N ILE A 21 -2.89 6.91 12.34
CA ILE A 21 -1.81 7.21 13.28
C ILE A 21 -0.54 6.43 12.90
N ILE A 22 -0.66 5.13 12.63
CA ILE A 22 0.48 4.29 12.24
C ILE A 22 1.11 4.79 10.93
N LEU A 23 0.29 5.11 9.92
CA LEU A 23 0.77 5.64 8.65
C LEU A 23 1.55 6.95 8.84
N SER A 24 0.99 7.88 9.60
CA SER A 24 1.63 9.16 9.93
C SER A 24 2.96 8.97 10.66
N ASN A 25 2.99 8.10 11.68
CA ASN A 25 4.21 7.80 12.44
C ASN A 25 5.31 7.16 11.56
N GLN A 26 4.93 6.47 10.49
CA GLN A 26 5.84 5.88 9.52
C GLN A 26 6.14 6.82 8.33
N GLY A 27 5.78 8.10 8.44
CA GLY A 27 6.12 9.13 7.45
C GLY A 27 5.25 9.12 6.20
N PHE A 28 4.12 8.41 6.19
CA PHE A 28 3.17 8.46 5.10
C PHE A 28 2.24 9.67 5.25
N GLU A 29 2.14 10.47 4.20
CA GLU A 29 1.31 11.65 4.16
C GLU A 29 0.11 11.44 3.24
N PHE A 30 -1.06 11.96 3.62
CA PHE A 30 -2.23 11.95 2.76
C PHE A 30 -1.97 12.75 1.48
N LYS A 31 -2.21 12.12 0.32
CA LYS A 31 -1.98 12.74 -0.98
C LYS A 31 -3.27 13.16 -1.68
N THR A 32 -4.26 12.28 -1.72
CA THR A 32 -5.52 12.52 -2.44
C THR A 32 -6.59 11.50 -2.03
N GLN A 33 -7.84 11.86 -2.27
CA GLN A 33 -8.97 10.95 -2.26
C GLN A 33 -9.70 11.05 -3.61
N THR A 34 -9.95 9.92 -4.25
CA THR A 34 -10.70 9.91 -5.51
C THR A 34 -12.21 10.04 -5.26
N GLN A 35 -12.99 10.40 -6.28
CA GLN A 35 -14.46 10.42 -6.19
C GLN A 35 -15.04 9.05 -5.79
N GLY A 36 -14.37 7.96 -6.18
CA GLY A 36 -14.72 6.60 -5.76
C GLY A 36 -14.30 6.25 -4.33
N GLY A 37 -13.80 7.21 -3.54
CA GLY A 37 -13.45 7.03 -2.13
C GLY A 37 -12.10 6.35 -1.88
N TYR A 38 -11.24 6.22 -2.89
CA TYR A 38 -9.89 5.68 -2.70
C TYR A 38 -9.00 6.76 -2.10
N GLU A 39 -8.50 6.52 -0.91
CA GLU A 39 -7.51 7.39 -0.29
C GLU A 39 -6.11 6.92 -0.62
N THR A 40 -5.22 7.85 -0.91
CA THR A 40 -3.81 7.55 -1.20
C THR A 40 -2.93 8.28 -0.22
N PHE A 41 -2.02 7.53 0.41
CA PHE A 41 -0.96 8.04 1.25
C PHE A 41 0.39 7.75 0.60
N GLN A 42 1.32 8.68 0.69
CA GLN A 42 2.62 8.61 0.02
C GLN A 42 3.76 8.87 1.01
N HIS A 43 4.84 8.12 0.87
CA HIS A 43 6.07 8.31 1.62
C HIS A 43 7.18 8.91 0.73
N PRO A 44 8.15 9.66 1.27
CA PRO A 44 9.25 10.25 0.49
C PRO A 44 10.11 9.25 -0.29
N ASP A 45 10.23 8.00 0.19
CA ASP A 45 10.91 6.91 -0.55
C ASP A 45 10.17 6.51 -1.84
N GLY A 46 8.96 7.01 -2.05
CA GLY A 46 8.10 6.73 -3.19
C GLY A 46 7.08 5.62 -2.95
N SER A 47 7.07 4.96 -1.78
CA SER A 47 6.04 3.99 -1.38
C SER A 47 4.66 4.64 -1.32
N GLN A 48 3.61 3.86 -1.60
CA GLN A 48 2.22 4.30 -1.57
C GLN A 48 1.31 3.27 -0.88
N ILE A 49 0.40 3.78 -0.07
CA ILE A 49 -0.68 3.03 0.57
C ILE A 49 -2.00 3.55 0.03
N HIS A 50 -2.82 2.67 -0.54
CA HIS A 50 -4.19 3.00 -0.89
C HIS A 50 -5.14 2.38 0.13
N ILE A 51 -6.07 3.16 0.68
CA ILE A 51 -7.18 2.64 1.47
C ILE A 51 -8.44 2.74 0.60
N ARG A 52 -9.04 1.60 0.28
CA ARG A 52 -10.26 1.52 -0.51
C ARG A 52 -11.51 1.74 0.36
N PRO A 53 -12.67 2.10 -0.23
CA PRO A 53 -13.92 2.28 0.51
C PRO A 53 -14.44 1.05 1.26
N ASN A 54 -13.94 -0.14 0.93
CA ASN A 54 -14.27 -1.40 1.61
C ASN A 54 -13.26 -1.77 2.71
N GLY A 55 -12.30 -0.90 3.01
CA GLY A 55 -11.25 -1.14 4.00
C GLY A 55 -10.05 -1.92 3.47
N GLU A 56 -10.02 -2.30 2.18
CA GLU A 56 -8.84 -2.96 1.59
C GLU A 56 -7.66 -1.99 1.51
N ILE A 57 -6.52 -2.42 2.02
CA ILE A 57 -5.26 -1.67 1.92
C ILE A 57 -4.41 -2.23 0.80
N VAL A 58 -3.99 -1.39 -0.15
CA VAL A 58 -2.99 -1.78 -1.15
C VAL A 58 -1.65 -1.12 -0.84
N ARG A 59 -0.65 -1.93 -0.48
CA ARG A 59 0.73 -1.49 -0.26
C ARG A 59 1.56 -1.60 -1.54
N THR A 60 2.22 -0.52 -1.94
CA THR A 60 3.16 -0.54 -3.06
C THR A 60 4.47 0.17 -2.75
N GLY A 61 5.56 -0.36 -3.28
CA GLY A 61 6.89 0.25 -3.14
C GLY A 61 7.15 1.38 -4.14
N PRO A 62 8.38 1.91 -4.18
CA PRO A 62 8.80 2.90 -5.16
C PRO A 62 8.59 2.46 -6.61
N LYS A 63 8.49 3.45 -7.50
CA LYS A 63 8.32 3.24 -8.93
C LYS A 63 9.64 2.73 -9.52
N ILE A 64 9.60 1.57 -10.17
CA ILE A 64 10.74 0.92 -10.83
C ILE A 64 10.57 1.10 -12.33
N LYS A 65 11.63 1.51 -13.03
CA LYS A 65 11.67 1.50 -14.50
C LYS A 65 12.10 0.12 -14.99
N ALA A 66 11.28 -0.49 -15.84
CA ALA A 66 11.61 -1.72 -16.54
C ALA A 66 12.46 -1.43 -17.79
N ILE A 67 13.10 -2.47 -18.31
CA ILE A 67 13.99 -2.40 -19.48
C ILE A 67 13.21 -1.98 -20.75
N ASP A 68 11.93 -2.33 -20.83
CA ASP A 68 11.03 -1.97 -21.92
C ASP A 68 10.51 -0.51 -21.84
N GLY A 69 11.01 0.28 -20.89
CA GLY A 69 10.62 1.67 -20.68
C GLY A 69 9.32 1.85 -19.88
N LYS A 70 8.57 0.77 -19.62
CA LYS A 70 7.40 0.84 -18.73
C LYS A 70 7.86 0.99 -17.29
N SER A 71 6.96 1.47 -16.44
CA SER A 71 7.23 1.56 -15.01
C SER A 71 6.20 0.77 -14.23
N TYR A 72 6.64 0.15 -13.16
CA TYR A 72 5.77 -0.63 -12.27
C TYR A 72 6.14 -0.37 -10.80
N ARG A 73 5.26 -0.80 -9.90
CA ARG A 73 5.52 -0.83 -8.46
C ARG A 73 5.35 -2.26 -7.98
N ARG A 74 6.23 -2.72 -7.09
CA ARG A 74 6.04 -3.99 -6.37
C ARG A 74 4.92 -3.84 -5.34
N ARG A 75 4.14 -4.90 -5.14
CA ARG A 75 3.09 -4.98 -4.12
C ARG A 75 3.56 -5.81 -2.95
N TYR A 76 3.08 -5.47 -1.76
CA TYR A 76 3.40 -6.18 -0.53
C TYR A 76 2.12 -6.60 0.20
N ASN A 77 2.17 -7.77 0.82
CA ASN A 77 1.08 -8.24 1.69
C ASN A 77 1.13 -7.55 3.06
N GLN A 78 0.21 -7.92 3.95
CA GLN A 78 0.11 -7.36 5.31
C GLN A 78 1.34 -7.62 6.21
N TYR A 79 2.23 -8.54 5.81
CA TYR A 79 3.47 -8.86 6.51
C TYR A 79 4.69 -8.17 5.89
N GLY A 80 4.49 -7.35 4.85
CA GLY A 80 5.57 -6.69 4.11
C GLY A 80 6.26 -7.59 3.09
N GLU A 81 5.80 -8.82 2.89
CA GLU A 81 6.37 -9.74 1.92
C GLU A 81 5.92 -9.36 0.51
N GLN A 82 6.83 -9.48 -0.46
CA GLN A 82 6.50 -9.18 -1.85
C GLN A 82 5.51 -10.19 -2.40
N ILE A 83 4.41 -9.71 -2.97
CA ILE A 83 3.48 -10.53 -3.74
C ILE A 83 4.08 -10.71 -5.13
N GLU A 84 4.42 -11.95 -5.47
CA GLU A 84 4.92 -12.29 -6.80
C GLU A 84 3.84 -12.06 -7.85
N PHE A 85 4.21 -11.44 -8.97
CA PHE A 85 3.30 -11.29 -10.09
C PHE A 85 3.25 -12.59 -10.88
N VAL A 86 2.20 -13.38 -10.65
CA VAL A 86 1.88 -14.57 -11.44
C VAL A 86 0.73 -14.23 -12.40
N SER A 87 0.99 -14.35 -13.70
CA SER A 87 -0.02 -14.10 -14.74
C SER A 87 -1.25 -14.98 -14.54
N GLY A 88 -2.45 -14.38 -14.52
CA GLY A 88 -3.71 -15.09 -14.29
C GLY A 88 -4.09 -15.29 -12.81
N ALA A 89 -3.20 -14.97 -11.86
CA ALA A 89 -3.51 -14.98 -10.43
C ALA A 89 -4.05 -13.61 -9.97
N ASN A 90 -4.84 -13.60 -8.88
CA ASN A 90 -5.36 -12.35 -8.30
C ASN A 90 -4.29 -11.64 -7.44
N THR A 91 -3.22 -11.16 -8.07
CA THR A 91 -2.10 -10.47 -7.41
C THR A 91 -2.41 -9.01 -7.06
N HIS A 92 -3.65 -8.58 -7.27
CA HIS A 92 -4.10 -7.22 -6.99
C HIS A 92 -4.61 -7.03 -5.55
N ASN A 93 -4.93 -8.13 -4.88
CA ASN A 93 -5.31 -8.16 -3.47
C ASN A 93 -4.06 -8.39 -2.61
N THR A 94 -3.89 -7.56 -1.58
CA THR A 94 -2.77 -7.67 -0.62
C THR A 94 -3.09 -8.55 0.58
N GLY A 95 -4.35 -8.96 0.75
CA GLY A 95 -4.82 -9.70 1.91
C GLY A 95 -5.10 -8.84 3.14
N GLU A 96 -5.03 -7.51 3.02
CA GLU A 96 -5.15 -6.60 4.16
C GLU A 96 -6.48 -5.83 4.16
N ILE A 97 -7.27 -6.01 5.22
CA ILE A 97 -8.58 -5.38 5.40
C ILE A 97 -8.65 -4.72 6.78
N VAL A 98 -8.99 -3.43 6.84
CA VAL A 98 -9.15 -2.67 8.09
C VAL A 98 -10.63 -2.50 8.47
N ASN A 99 -10.87 -2.16 9.73
CA ASN A 99 -12.20 -1.79 10.21
C ASN A 99 -12.43 -0.30 9.97
N LEU A 100 -13.33 0.04 9.04
CA LEU A 100 -13.67 1.41 8.69
C LEU A 100 -14.51 2.12 9.76
#